data_AF-A0A0M2H4T4-F1
#
_entry.id   AF-A0A0M2H4T4-F1
#
_cell.length_a   1.000
_cell.length_b   1.000
_cell.length_c   1.000
_cell.angle_alpha   90.00
_cell.angle_beta   90.00
_cell.angle_gamma   90.00
#
_symmetry.space_group_name_H-M   'P 1'
#
loop_
_entity.id
_entity.type
_entity.pdbx_description
1 polymer ?
#
loop_
_entity_poly.entity_id
_entity_poly.type
_entity_poly.pdbx_seq_one_letter_code
_entity_poly.pdbx_strand_id
1 'polypeptide(L)'
;MSACQTVRMTVPFATSARASVGLEWELMLADGQTGELVPRAPEVLESLEEASALERYTVTGELLTNTIELTSGIGDTVAAAVDDIADAIAAVRTFGDPRGIELLCAGSHPFAQWYEQEVTDKTRYHKLIERTQWWGRNMMIWGIHVHVGVEDVNKVFPIINALSVYLPHLQALSASSPFWAGERTGYASNRALVFQQLPTAGLPWPLQDWSQFEGYLADMAATGVMEDATEVRWDIRPAPRWGTIEVRACDGMSTLPELAAVAALVQTLVEYFSRRIDEGLPLETIQPWFIRENKWRAARYGLDARVIVDHEGTQRPVAEHLAETLEQVADIAAELKCARELAGVERILAQGASYSRQLTVADAADGDLREVVMHLIREFRQGPSLREHLALADG
;
A
#
# COMPACT_ATOMS: atom_id res chain seq x y z
N MET A 1 27.15 24.73 31.77
CA MET A 1 25.94 24.30 31.04
C MET A 1 26.18 24.63 29.58
N SER A 2 26.67 23.66 28.80
CA SER A 2 26.94 23.85 27.37
C SER A 2 25.60 23.84 26.65
N ALA A 3 25.24 24.96 26.01
CA ALA A 3 24.10 25.00 25.13
C ALA A 3 24.36 24.01 23.99
N CYS A 4 23.61 22.91 23.94
CA CYS A 4 23.58 22.03 22.79
C CYS A 4 23.02 22.88 21.64
N GLN A 5 23.89 23.33 20.73
CA GLN A 5 23.47 23.92 19.48
C GLN A 5 22.74 22.80 18.72
N THR A 6 21.41 22.83 18.75
CA THR A 6 20.58 22.00 17.88
C THR A 6 20.92 22.42 16.45
N VAL A 7 21.73 21.61 15.77
CA VAL A 7 21.97 21.78 14.34
C VAL A 7 20.62 21.66 13.67
N ARG A 8 20.11 22.77 13.11
CA ARG A 8 18.87 22.73 12.32
C ARG A 8 19.14 21.87 11.10
N MET A 9 18.48 20.71 11.04
CA MET A 9 18.44 19.90 9.84
C MET A 9 17.62 20.66 8.80
N THR A 10 18.13 20.81 7.59
CA THR A 10 17.35 21.29 6.45
C THR A 10 17.16 20.15 5.49
N VAL A 11 15.90 19.81 5.18
CA VAL A 11 15.56 18.71 4.30
C VAL A 11 14.98 19.29 3.01
N PRO A 12 15.70 19.20 1.87
CA PRO A 12 15.16 19.66 0.61
C PRO A 12 13.97 18.79 0.18
N PHE A 13 12.93 19.45 -0.30
CA PHE A 13 11.80 18.81 -0.95
C PHE A 13 11.94 19.02 -2.46
N ALA A 14 12.10 17.93 -3.21
CA ALA A 14 12.29 18.00 -4.64
C ALA A 14 11.06 18.60 -5.33
N THR A 15 11.27 19.26 -6.46
CA THR A 15 10.16 19.74 -7.29
C THR A 15 9.52 18.57 -8.01
N SER A 16 8.20 18.46 -7.90
CA SER A 16 7.37 17.52 -8.66
C SER A 16 6.23 18.27 -9.34
N ALA A 17 5.68 17.67 -10.40
CA ALA A 17 4.46 18.19 -11.01
C ALA A 17 3.28 17.90 -10.08
N ARG A 18 2.43 18.91 -9.86
CA ARG A 18 1.20 18.79 -9.08
C ARG A 18 0.37 17.61 -9.57
N ALA A 19 -0.04 16.76 -8.63
CA ALA A 19 -0.87 15.57 -8.87
C ALA A 19 -0.27 14.55 -9.86
N SER A 20 1.03 14.64 -10.20
CA SER A 20 1.72 13.52 -10.86
C SER A 20 1.66 12.27 -9.97
N VAL A 21 1.64 11.10 -10.58
CA VAL A 21 1.46 9.82 -9.88
C VAL A 21 2.58 8.85 -10.22
N GLY A 22 3.00 8.08 -9.21
CA GLY A 22 3.87 6.92 -9.34
C GLY A 22 3.34 5.80 -8.45
N LEU A 23 3.47 4.55 -8.91
CA LEU A 23 2.94 3.36 -8.23
C LEU A 23 4.07 2.39 -7.92
N GLU A 24 4.01 1.79 -6.73
CA GLU A 24 4.81 0.63 -6.35
C GLU A 24 3.85 -0.52 -6.01
N TRP A 25 4.14 -1.74 -6.47
CA TRP A 25 3.35 -2.93 -6.19
C TRP A 25 4.25 -4.11 -5.88
N GLU A 26 4.19 -4.58 -4.64
CA GLU A 26 4.95 -5.74 -4.17
C GLU A 26 4.20 -7.02 -4.54
N LEU A 27 4.82 -7.92 -5.30
CA LEU A 27 4.24 -9.18 -5.77
C LEU A 27 4.97 -10.38 -5.19
N MET A 28 4.19 -11.43 -4.90
CA MET A 28 4.71 -12.74 -4.49
C MET A 28 5.03 -13.58 -5.73
N LEU A 29 6.14 -14.31 -5.66
CA LEU A 29 6.46 -15.41 -6.56
C LEU A 29 6.02 -16.72 -5.92
N ALA A 30 5.17 -17.49 -6.60
CA ALA A 30 4.68 -18.78 -6.11
C ALA A 30 4.81 -19.91 -7.13
N ASP A 31 4.91 -21.14 -6.65
CA ASP A 31 4.78 -22.32 -7.50
C ASP A 31 3.32 -22.45 -7.97
N GLY A 32 3.11 -22.57 -9.28
CA GLY A 32 1.77 -22.59 -9.87
C GLY A 32 0.94 -23.85 -9.58
N GLN A 33 1.55 -24.92 -9.04
CA GLN A 33 0.85 -26.15 -8.69
C GLN A 33 0.55 -26.26 -7.19
N THR A 34 1.48 -25.81 -6.34
CA THR A 34 1.35 -25.91 -4.88
C THR A 34 0.85 -24.62 -4.24
N GLY A 35 1.10 -23.47 -4.88
CA GLY A 35 0.85 -22.15 -4.31
C GLY A 35 1.89 -21.76 -3.25
N GLU A 36 2.97 -22.52 -3.06
CA GLU A 36 4.01 -22.15 -2.11
C GLU A 36 4.88 -21.01 -2.65
N LEU A 37 5.34 -20.13 -1.76
CA LEU A 37 6.29 -19.07 -2.12
C LEU A 37 7.61 -19.67 -2.61
N VAL A 38 8.18 -19.10 -3.67
CA VAL A 38 9.46 -19.56 -4.25
C VAL A 38 10.52 -18.45 -4.25
N PRO A 39 11.75 -18.70 -3.79
CA PRO A 39 12.79 -17.68 -3.63
C PRO A 39 13.51 -17.34 -4.95
N ARG A 40 12.77 -16.91 -5.96
CA ARG A 40 13.26 -16.76 -7.35
C ARG A 40 13.45 -15.32 -7.82
N ALA A 41 13.27 -14.33 -6.94
CA ALA A 41 13.42 -12.92 -7.31
C ALA A 41 14.82 -12.59 -7.89
N PRO A 42 15.95 -13.07 -7.34
CA PRO A 42 17.27 -12.80 -7.93
C PRO A 42 17.38 -13.20 -9.41
N GLU A 43 16.84 -14.36 -9.78
CA GLU A 43 16.88 -14.85 -11.15
C GLU A 43 15.94 -14.09 -12.09
N VAL A 44 14.77 -13.66 -11.58
CA VAL A 44 13.88 -12.76 -12.32
C VAL A 44 14.61 -11.47 -12.65
N LEU A 45 15.26 -10.84 -11.67
CA LEU A 45 15.96 -9.57 -11.85
C LEU A 45 17.12 -9.69 -12.85
N GLU A 46 17.95 -10.74 -12.71
CA GLU A 46 19.04 -11.01 -13.65
C GLU A 46 18.52 -11.19 -15.08
N SER A 47 17.37 -11.85 -15.25
CA SER A 47 16.78 -12.06 -16.58
C SER A 47 16.22 -10.79 -17.24
N LEU A 48 15.91 -9.76 -16.45
CA LEU A 48 15.27 -8.54 -16.92
C LEU A 48 16.23 -7.34 -17.01
N GLU A 49 17.40 -7.39 -16.37
CA GLU A 49 18.30 -6.24 -16.18
C GLU A 49 18.57 -5.46 -17.49
N GLU A 50 18.95 -6.16 -18.56
CA GLU A 50 19.19 -5.52 -19.86
C GLU A 50 17.89 -5.11 -20.58
N ALA A 51 16.85 -5.94 -20.48
CA ALA A 51 15.60 -5.77 -21.22
C ALA A 51 14.74 -4.62 -20.68
N SER A 52 14.80 -4.32 -19.38
CA SER A 52 14.05 -3.24 -18.74
C SER A 52 14.86 -1.95 -18.57
N ALA A 53 16.12 -1.89 -19.00
CA ALA A 53 17.01 -0.76 -18.71
C ALA A 53 16.55 0.59 -19.29
N LEU A 54 15.79 0.57 -20.39
CA LEU A 54 15.26 1.76 -21.06
C LEU A 54 13.74 1.92 -20.87
N GLU A 55 13.13 1.02 -20.12
CA GLU A 55 11.69 1.05 -19.87
C GLU A 55 11.35 2.10 -18.82
N ARG A 56 10.08 2.53 -18.80
CA ARG A 56 9.59 3.48 -17.80
C ARG A 56 9.39 2.84 -16.43
N TYR A 57 9.14 1.53 -16.40
CA TYR A 57 8.98 0.76 -15.18
C TYR A 57 10.32 0.21 -14.68
N THR A 58 10.34 -0.18 -13.41
CA THR A 58 11.45 -0.96 -12.83
C THR A 58 10.91 -2.21 -12.14
N VAL A 59 11.76 -3.24 -12.08
CA VAL A 59 11.55 -4.45 -11.27
C VAL A 59 12.71 -4.53 -10.30
N THR A 60 12.42 -4.57 -9.01
CA THR A 60 13.42 -4.58 -7.95
C THR A 60 13.20 -5.76 -7.01
N GLY A 61 14.27 -6.18 -6.34
CA GLY A 61 14.21 -7.21 -5.30
C GLY A 61 14.05 -6.58 -3.92
N GLU A 62 13.19 -7.19 -3.11
CA GLU A 62 12.85 -6.70 -1.78
C GLU A 62 13.53 -7.48 -0.64
N LEU A 63 13.09 -7.28 0.61
CA LEU A 63 13.59 -7.96 1.81
C LEU A 63 13.66 -9.49 1.65
N LEU A 64 12.64 -10.10 1.06
CA LEU A 64 12.54 -11.54 0.85
C LEU A 64 12.79 -11.89 -0.61
N THR A 65 13.50 -12.99 -0.87
CA THR A 65 13.81 -13.44 -2.24
C THR A 65 12.62 -14.05 -2.97
N ASN A 66 11.47 -14.17 -2.31
CA ASN A 66 10.19 -14.55 -2.90
C ASN A 66 9.36 -13.33 -3.38
N THR A 67 9.89 -12.11 -3.23
CA THR A 67 9.20 -10.86 -3.55
C THR A 67 9.92 -10.10 -4.64
N ILE A 68 9.13 -9.59 -5.58
CA ILE A 68 9.55 -8.53 -6.49
C ILE A 68 8.69 -7.29 -6.24
N GLU A 69 9.27 -6.12 -6.39
CA GLU A 69 8.54 -4.85 -6.39
C GLU A 69 8.55 -4.29 -7.81
N LEU A 70 7.36 -3.94 -8.31
CA LEU A 70 7.18 -3.28 -9.59
C LEU A 70 6.94 -1.80 -9.34
N THR A 71 7.70 -0.94 -10.00
CA THR A 71 7.50 0.52 -9.92
C THR A 71 7.17 1.09 -11.28
N SER A 72 6.17 1.97 -11.36
CA SER A 72 5.83 2.68 -12.60
C SER A 72 6.81 3.82 -12.88
N GLY A 73 6.79 4.34 -14.11
CA GLY A 73 7.33 5.68 -14.34
C GLY A 73 6.49 6.73 -13.62
N ILE A 74 7.05 7.95 -13.47
CA ILE A 74 6.25 9.10 -13.06
C ILE A 74 5.38 9.52 -14.25
N GLY A 75 4.09 9.72 -14.03
CA GLY A 75 3.15 10.13 -15.07
C GLY A 75 2.07 11.09 -14.57
N ASP A 76 1.34 11.69 -15.52
CA ASP A 76 0.25 12.63 -15.22
C ASP A 76 -1.09 11.93 -14.91
N THR A 77 -1.22 10.65 -15.28
CA THR A 77 -2.47 9.90 -15.14
C THR A 77 -2.23 8.54 -14.52
N VAL A 78 -3.18 8.07 -13.71
CA VAL A 78 -3.16 6.73 -13.13
C VAL A 78 -3.15 5.65 -14.21
N ALA A 79 -3.89 5.85 -15.31
CA ALA A 79 -3.90 4.90 -16.43
C ALA A 79 -2.49 4.64 -16.98
N ALA A 80 -1.70 5.69 -17.23
CA ALA A 80 -0.33 5.53 -17.73
C ALA A 80 0.60 4.84 -16.72
N ALA A 81 0.45 5.11 -15.42
CA ALA A 81 1.24 4.43 -14.39
C ALA A 81 0.85 2.94 -14.26
N VAL A 82 -0.44 2.62 -14.42
CA VAL A 82 -0.96 1.24 -14.42
C VAL A 82 -0.50 0.49 -15.67
N ASP A 83 -0.42 1.14 -16.83
CA ASP A 83 0.13 0.55 -18.06
C ASP A 83 1.61 0.18 -17.87
N ASP A 84 2.42 1.07 -17.28
CA ASP A 84 3.83 0.77 -16.97
C ASP A 84 3.95 -0.48 -16.05
N ILE A 85 3.07 -0.61 -15.05
CA ILE A 85 3.04 -1.78 -14.17
C ILE A 85 2.58 -3.04 -14.92
N ALA A 86 1.62 -2.93 -15.84
CA ALA A 86 1.18 -4.05 -16.66
C ALA A 86 2.31 -4.56 -17.58
N ASP A 87 3.10 -3.65 -18.15
CA ASP A 87 4.28 -3.99 -18.94
C ASP A 87 5.35 -4.70 -18.08
N ALA A 88 5.56 -4.23 -16.85
CA ALA A 88 6.45 -4.90 -15.89
C ALA A 88 5.98 -6.32 -15.55
N ILE A 89 4.68 -6.52 -15.31
CA ILE A 89 4.08 -7.85 -15.10
C ILE A 89 4.31 -8.75 -16.32
N ALA A 90 4.08 -8.22 -17.53
CA ALA A 90 4.28 -8.97 -18.77
C ALA A 90 5.75 -9.40 -18.93
N ALA A 91 6.70 -8.52 -18.62
CA ALA A 91 8.13 -8.82 -18.64
C ALA A 91 8.48 -9.94 -17.65
N VAL A 92 8.04 -9.86 -16.39
CA VAL A 92 8.27 -10.90 -15.38
C VAL A 92 7.70 -12.25 -15.80
N ARG A 93 6.51 -12.27 -16.42
CA ARG A 93 5.89 -13.51 -16.91
C ARG A 93 6.70 -14.20 -18.01
N THR A 94 7.51 -13.49 -18.79
CA THR A 94 8.41 -14.12 -19.78
C THR A 94 9.42 -15.05 -19.12
N PHE A 95 9.83 -14.76 -17.88
CA PHE A 95 10.67 -15.63 -17.06
C PHE A 95 9.84 -16.69 -16.32
N GLY A 96 8.75 -16.28 -15.68
CA GLY A 96 7.97 -17.10 -14.76
C GLY A 96 7.15 -18.20 -15.42
N ASP A 97 6.38 -17.87 -16.46
CA ASP A 97 5.41 -18.80 -17.09
C ASP A 97 6.07 -20.11 -17.58
N PRO A 98 7.23 -20.08 -18.29
CA PRO A 98 7.91 -21.31 -18.72
C PRO A 98 8.44 -22.18 -17.58
N ARG A 99 8.55 -21.64 -16.37
CA ARG A 99 9.09 -22.31 -15.17
C ARG A 99 8.01 -22.73 -14.18
N GLY A 100 6.74 -22.48 -14.51
CA GLY A 100 5.62 -22.74 -13.59
C GLY A 100 5.60 -21.80 -12.38
N ILE A 101 6.23 -20.63 -12.48
CA ILE A 101 6.18 -19.60 -11.44
C ILE A 101 5.02 -18.66 -11.74
N GLU A 102 4.12 -18.52 -10.79
CA GLU A 102 2.97 -17.63 -10.83
C GLU A 102 3.22 -16.37 -10.01
N LEU A 103 2.48 -15.33 -10.37
CA LEU A 103 2.41 -14.07 -9.62
C LEU A 103 1.07 -14.00 -8.90
N LEU A 104 1.10 -13.56 -7.65
CA LEU A 104 -0.07 -13.18 -6.89
C LEU A 104 0.23 -12.00 -5.97
N CYS A 105 -0.82 -11.35 -5.47
CA CYS A 105 -0.67 -10.31 -4.46
C CYS A 105 -1.88 -10.25 -3.52
N ALA A 106 -1.54 -10.04 -2.25
CA ALA A 106 -2.42 -9.90 -1.10
C ALA A 106 -1.57 -9.33 0.05
N GLY A 107 -2.19 -8.79 1.10
CA GLY A 107 -1.46 -8.21 2.24
C GLY A 107 -0.56 -9.21 2.98
N SER A 108 -0.92 -10.49 2.91
CA SER A 108 -0.17 -11.63 3.45
C SER A 108 -0.40 -12.86 2.59
N HIS A 109 0.55 -13.80 2.64
CA HIS A 109 0.33 -15.13 2.07
C HIS A 109 -0.52 -15.98 3.03
N PRO A 110 -1.58 -16.67 2.56
CA PRO A 110 -2.51 -17.37 3.43
C PRO A 110 -1.90 -18.39 4.41
N PHE A 111 -0.97 -19.22 3.93
CA PHE A 111 -0.42 -20.33 4.73
C PHE A 111 1.11 -20.35 4.86
N ALA A 112 1.83 -19.40 4.25
CA ALA A 112 3.30 -19.45 4.25
C ALA A 112 3.85 -19.24 5.66
N GLN A 113 4.98 -19.88 5.94
CA GLN A 113 5.66 -19.79 7.23
C GLN A 113 6.87 -18.85 7.12
N TRP A 114 6.93 -17.83 7.98
CA TRP A 114 7.97 -16.79 7.92
C TRP A 114 9.37 -17.33 8.16
N TYR A 115 9.50 -18.39 8.96
CA TYR A 115 10.78 -18.99 9.30
C TYR A 115 11.35 -19.88 8.17
N GLU A 116 10.59 -20.12 7.11
CA GLU A 116 11.02 -20.86 5.92
C GLU A 116 11.47 -19.93 4.78
N GLN A 117 11.28 -18.60 4.93
CA GLN A 117 11.55 -17.65 3.86
C GLN A 117 13.00 -17.16 3.88
N GLU A 118 13.56 -17.04 2.68
CA GLU A 118 14.92 -16.55 2.46
C GLU A 118 14.97 -15.02 2.39
N VAL A 119 15.96 -14.45 3.08
CA VAL A 119 16.21 -13.00 3.12
C VAL A 119 17.26 -12.64 2.08
N THR A 120 17.02 -11.56 1.35
CA THR A 120 17.98 -11.02 0.39
C THR A 120 19.28 -10.59 1.09
N ASP A 121 20.43 -11.03 0.58
CA ASP A 121 21.75 -10.72 1.13
C ASP A 121 22.16 -9.26 0.84
N LYS A 122 21.54 -8.33 1.58
CA LYS A 122 21.89 -6.91 1.61
C LYS A 122 22.09 -6.47 3.06
N THR A 123 23.21 -5.81 3.33
CA THR A 123 23.62 -5.35 4.68
C THR A 123 22.53 -4.57 5.42
N ARG A 124 21.71 -3.77 4.72
CA ARG A 124 20.61 -3.00 5.31
C ARG A 124 19.50 -3.88 5.87
N TYR A 125 19.17 -5.00 5.22
CA TYR A 125 18.12 -5.91 5.66
C TYR A 125 18.54 -6.70 6.90
N HIS A 126 19.81 -7.13 6.96
CA HIS A 126 20.37 -7.74 8.17
C HIS A 126 20.31 -6.79 9.39
N LYS A 127 20.67 -5.51 9.21
CA LYS A 127 20.51 -4.49 10.28
C LYS A 127 19.05 -4.38 10.75
N LEU A 128 18.09 -4.37 9.83
CA LEU A 128 16.67 -4.27 10.17
C LEU A 128 16.22 -5.48 11.01
N ILE A 129 16.54 -6.69 10.57
CA ILE A 129 16.18 -7.93 11.28
C ILE A 129 16.87 -8.01 12.63
N GLU A 130 18.15 -7.64 12.72
CA GLU A 130 18.88 -7.61 13.98
C GLU A 130 18.26 -6.61 14.97
N ARG A 131 17.85 -5.42 14.51
CA ARG A 131 17.22 -4.41 15.37
C ARG A 131 15.82 -4.82 15.85
N THR A 132 15.05 -5.50 15.01
CA THR A 132 13.60 -5.71 15.22
C THR A 132 13.24 -7.14 15.62
N GLN A 133 14.19 -8.07 15.51
CA GLN A 133 14.12 -9.46 15.97
C GLN A 133 12.81 -10.14 15.53
N TRP A 134 11.97 -10.52 16.48
CA TRP A 134 10.72 -11.25 16.25
C TRP A 134 9.88 -10.60 15.15
N TRP A 135 9.63 -9.29 15.26
CA TRP A 135 8.77 -8.58 14.30
C TRP A 135 9.41 -8.45 12.93
N GLY A 136 10.72 -8.20 12.84
CA GLY A 136 11.43 -8.13 11.57
C GLY A 136 11.40 -9.44 10.80
N ARG A 137 11.56 -10.57 11.48
CA ARG A 137 11.49 -11.90 10.86
C ARG A 137 10.09 -12.26 10.37
N ASN A 138 9.06 -11.64 10.94
CA ASN A 138 7.66 -11.86 10.56
C ASN A 138 7.20 -10.96 9.40
N MET A 139 8.08 -10.17 8.75
CA MET A 139 7.70 -9.22 7.69
C MET A 139 7.46 -9.89 6.33
N MET A 140 6.62 -10.93 6.31
CA MET A 140 5.99 -11.48 5.09
C MET A 140 4.71 -10.71 4.80
N ILE A 141 4.86 -9.45 4.40
CA ILE A 141 3.75 -8.57 4.09
C ILE A 141 4.01 -7.91 2.74
N TRP A 142 2.94 -7.69 1.98
CA TRP A 142 2.99 -7.07 0.65
C TRP A 142 1.98 -5.94 0.56
N GLY A 143 2.37 -4.84 -0.04
CA GLY A 143 1.57 -3.63 -0.16
C GLY A 143 1.56 -3.05 -1.56
N ILE A 144 0.76 -2.00 -1.70
CA ILE A 144 0.91 -1.03 -2.77
C ILE A 144 1.35 0.29 -2.14
N HIS A 145 2.17 1.05 -2.86
CA HIS A 145 2.47 2.44 -2.51
C HIS A 145 2.05 3.36 -3.64
N VAL A 146 1.40 4.47 -3.28
CA VAL A 146 0.96 5.48 -4.23
C VAL A 146 1.65 6.79 -3.89
N HIS A 147 2.51 7.24 -4.80
CA HIS A 147 3.15 8.54 -4.74
C HIS A 147 2.31 9.57 -5.50
N VAL A 148 2.07 10.72 -4.88
CA VAL A 148 1.43 11.86 -5.53
C VAL A 148 2.28 13.12 -5.38
N GLY A 149 2.61 13.76 -6.50
CA GLY A 149 3.40 14.98 -6.55
C GLY A 149 2.68 16.17 -5.93
N VAL A 150 3.42 16.90 -5.08
CA VAL A 150 2.96 18.13 -4.45
C VAL A 150 3.95 19.23 -4.82
N GLU A 151 3.45 20.31 -5.41
CA GLU A 151 4.26 21.37 -5.99
C GLU A 151 4.85 22.34 -4.93
N ASP A 152 4.25 22.38 -3.75
CA ASP A 152 4.66 23.24 -2.63
C ASP A 152 4.77 22.43 -1.33
N VAL A 153 5.97 22.44 -0.75
CA VAL A 153 6.27 21.77 0.52
C VAL A 153 5.35 22.19 1.67
N ASN A 154 4.83 23.42 1.64
CA ASN A 154 3.92 23.93 2.68
C ASN A 154 2.56 23.22 2.68
N LYS A 155 2.18 22.57 1.58
CA LYS A 155 0.94 21.79 1.48
C LYS A 155 1.07 20.38 2.05
N VAL A 156 2.29 19.87 2.20
CA VAL A 156 2.55 18.45 2.49
C VAL A 156 1.90 17.99 3.79
N PHE A 157 2.18 18.67 4.91
CA PHE A 157 1.62 18.27 6.21
C PHE A 157 0.12 18.53 6.37
N PRO A 158 -0.43 19.67 5.91
CA PRO A 158 -1.88 19.84 5.84
C PRO A 158 -2.58 18.69 5.08
N ILE A 159 -2.03 18.28 3.92
CA ILE A 159 -2.59 17.18 3.13
C ILE A 159 -2.42 15.83 3.85
N ILE A 160 -1.27 15.52 4.45
CA ILE A 160 -1.06 14.26 5.21
C ILE A 160 -2.04 14.16 6.39
N ASN A 161 -2.27 15.26 7.11
CA ASN A 161 -3.21 15.30 8.23
C ASN A 161 -4.64 15.04 7.77
N ALA A 162 -5.06 15.62 6.64
CA ALA A 162 -6.36 15.38 6.04
C ALA A 162 -6.50 13.93 5.53
N LEU A 163 -5.48 13.42 4.82
CA LEU A 163 -5.46 12.04 4.35
C LEU A 163 -5.50 11.03 5.49
N SER A 164 -5.02 11.37 6.70
CA SER A 164 -5.11 10.49 7.86
C SER A 164 -6.56 10.19 8.27
N VAL A 165 -7.52 11.09 7.97
CA VAL A 165 -8.97 10.84 8.13
C VAL A 165 -9.45 9.78 7.12
N TYR A 166 -8.83 9.74 5.94
CA TYR A 166 -9.18 8.82 4.85
C TYR A 166 -8.38 7.51 4.84
N LEU A 167 -7.29 7.42 5.61
CA LEU A 167 -6.51 6.20 5.84
C LEU A 167 -7.37 4.96 6.11
N PRO A 168 -8.37 4.95 7.02
CA PRO A 168 -9.21 3.77 7.22
C PRO A 168 -10.02 3.35 5.98
N HIS A 169 -10.37 4.29 5.09
CA HIS A 169 -11.11 3.98 3.86
C HIS A 169 -10.20 3.27 2.85
N LEU A 170 -8.98 3.80 2.67
CA LEU A 170 -7.95 3.20 1.82
C LEU A 170 -7.54 1.80 2.32
N GLN A 171 -7.38 1.66 3.63
CA GLN A 171 -7.08 0.37 4.26
C GLN A 171 -8.24 -0.63 4.13
N ALA A 172 -9.50 -0.18 4.29
CA ALA A 172 -10.67 -1.03 4.14
C ALA A 172 -10.88 -1.52 2.70
N LEU A 173 -10.64 -0.66 1.70
CA LEU A 173 -10.70 -1.02 0.28
C LEU A 173 -9.62 -2.02 -0.13
N SER A 174 -8.41 -1.84 0.38
CA SER A 174 -7.26 -2.67 0.03
C SER A 174 -7.15 -3.97 0.84
N ALA A 175 -7.84 -4.06 1.98
CA ALA A 175 -7.74 -5.18 2.92
C ALA A 175 -7.76 -6.55 2.21
N SER A 176 -6.68 -7.30 2.38
CA SER A 176 -6.46 -8.56 1.67
C SER A 176 -5.59 -9.53 2.46
N SER A 177 -5.51 -9.38 3.79
CA SER A 177 -4.69 -10.23 4.66
C SER A 177 -5.48 -10.85 5.84
N PRO A 178 -6.55 -11.63 5.58
CA PRO A 178 -7.33 -12.25 6.64
C PRO A 178 -6.64 -13.46 7.30
N PHE A 179 -5.65 -14.03 6.63
CA PHE A 179 -4.91 -15.21 7.08
C PHE A 179 -3.46 -14.89 7.41
N TRP A 180 -2.89 -15.63 8.36
CA TRP A 180 -1.47 -15.52 8.73
C TRP A 180 -0.93 -16.87 9.17
N ALA A 181 0.11 -17.37 8.50
CA ALA A 181 0.78 -18.61 8.85
C ALA A 181 -0.17 -19.82 8.99
N GLY A 182 -1.22 -19.87 8.15
CA GLY A 182 -2.20 -20.96 8.13
C GLY A 182 -3.45 -20.71 8.98
N GLU A 183 -3.52 -19.58 9.68
CA GLU A 183 -4.58 -19.29 10.65
C GLU A 183 -5.48 -18.15 10.19
N ARG A 184 -6.79 -18.29 10.42
CA ARG A 184 -7.77 -17.20 10.25
C ARG A 184 -7.61 -16.22 11.40
N THR A 185 -7.07 -15.04 11.10
CA THR A 185 -6.66 -14.05 12.13
C THR A 185 -7.84 -13.33 12.80
N GLY A 186 -8.99 -13.29 12.11
CA GLY A 186 -10.12 -12.46 12.47
C GLY A 186 -9.96 -10.98 12.08
N TYR A 187 -8.88 -10.58 11.41
CA TYR A 187 -8.71 -9.26 10.82
C TYR A 187 -9.02 -9.29 9.31
N ALA A 188 -9.38 -8.15 8.75
CA ALA A 188 -9.48 -7.96 7.29
C ALA A 188 -8.10 -7.59 6.70
N SER A 189 -7.36 -6.73 7.41
CA SER A 189 -5.95 -6.41 7.13
C SER A 189 -5.10 -6.74 8.36
N ASN A 190 -4.51 -7.94 8.39
CA ASN A 190 -3.52 -8.30 9.40
C ASN A 190 -2.16 -7.64 9.12
N ARG A 191 -1.83 -7.36 7.85
CA ARG A 191 -0.62 -6.63 7.47
C ARG A 191 -0.47 -5.32 8.23
N ALA A 192 -1.54 -4.54 8.35
CA ALA A 192 -1.52 -3.28 9.10
C ALA A 192 -1.10 -3.47 10.57
N LEU A 193 -1.46 -4.59 11.19
CA LEU A 193 -1.12 -4.90 12.59
C LEU A 193 0.28 -5.45 12.78
N VAL A 194 0.79 -6.20 11.81
CA VAL A 194 2.17 -6.71 11.80
C VAL A 194 3.13 -5.54 11.59
N PHE A 195 2.86 -4.68 10.60
CA PHE A 195 3.77 -3.59 10.23
C PHE A 195 3.97 -2.56 11.36
N GLN A 196 2.91 -2.20 12.07
CA GLN A 196 2.96 -1.20 13.15
C GLN A 196 3.77 -1.63 14.39
N GLN A 197 4.28 -2.87 14.44
CA GLN A 197 5.17 -3.32 15.52
C GLN A 197 6.60 -2.80 15.37
N LEU A 198 6.95 -2.28 14.18
CA LEU A 198 8.26 -1.68 13.95
C LEU A 198 8.35 -0.27 14.60
N PRO A 199 9.48 0.11 15.22
CA PRO A 199 9.60 1.34 16.02
C PRO A 199 9.25 2.65 15.30
N THR A 200 9.41 2.70 13.98
CA THR A 200 9.17 3.90 13.15
C THR A 200 7.99 3.73 12.20
N ALA A 201 7.19 2.67 12.39
CA ALA A 201 6.07 2.33 11.54
C ALA A 201 4.71 2.66 12.18
N GLY A 202 3.71 2.83 11.32
CA GLY A 202 2.34 3.12 11.72
C GLY A 202 1.92 4.54 11.38
N LEU A 203 1.03 5.13 12.19
CA LEU A 203 0.41 6.40 11.84
C LEU A 203 1.43 7.55 11.78
N PRO A 204 1.26 8.49 10.83
CA PRO A 204 2.04 9.72 10.86
C PRO A 204 1.79 10.49 12.15
N TRP A 205 2.81 11.20 12.63
CA TRP A 205 2.62 12.18 13.70
C TRP A 205 1.83 13.39 13.18
N PRO A 206 0.97 14.01 14.00
CA PRO A 206 0.12 15.15 13.60
C PRO A 206 0.92 16.46 13.54
N LEU A 207 2.01 16.44 12.76
CA LEU A 207 2.88 17.59 12.53
C LEU A 207 2.15 18.63 11.67
N GLN A 208 2.39 19.91 11.92
CA GLN A 208 1.67 21.01 11.30
C GLN A 208 2.34 21.50 10.01
N ASP A 209 3.67 21.42 9.95
CA ASP A 209 4.44 21.99 8.85
C ASP A 209 5.77 21.24 8.64
N TRP A 210 6.47 21.61 7.58
CA TRP A 210 7.76 21.01 7.20
C TRP A 210 8.84 21.20 8.26
N SER A 211 8.85 22.32 8.99
CA SER A 211 9.86 22.59 10.01
C SER A 211 9.75 21.64 11.19
N GLN A 212 8.53 21.23 11.55
CA GLN A 212 8.31 20.19 12.56
C GLN A 212 8.79 18.82 12.10
N PHE A 213 8.72 18.52 10.80
CA PHE A 213 9.28 17.30 10.24
C PHE A 213 10.81 17.30 10.24
N GLU A 214 11.43 18.42 9.90
CA GLU A 214 12.88 18.60 10.06
C GLU A 214 13.30 18.42 11.52
N GLY A 215 12.51 18.93 12.47
CA GLY A 215 12.69 18.71 13.91
C GLY A 215 12.58 17.23 14.29
N TYR A 216 11.53 16.54 13.83
CA TYR A 216 11.37 15.10 14.04
C TYR A 216 12.56 14.30 13.52
N LEU A 217 13.03 14.58 12.30
CA LEU A 217 14.18 13.89 11.74
C LEU A 217 15.47 14.16 12.52
N ALA A 218 15.68 15.41 12.95
CA ALA A 218 16.82 15.77 13.78
C ALA A 218 16.81 15.02 15.13
N ASP A 219 15.66 14.93 15.79
CA ASP A 219 15.50 14.20 17.07
C ASP A 219 15.75 12.70 16.91
N MET A 220 15.22 12.10 15.84
CA MET A 220 15.35 10.67 15.58
C MET A 220 16.76 10.27 15.14
N ALA A 221 17.44 11.13 14.39
CA ALA A 221 18.84 10.94 14.01
C ALA A 221 19.78 11.12 15.23
N ALA A 222 19.55 12.15 16.04
CA ALA A 222 20.37 12.44 17.22
C ALA A 222 20.30 11.31 18.28
N THR A 223 19.18 10.59 18.34
CA THR A 223 18.98 9.44 19.24
C THR A 223 19.40 8.11 18.63
N GLY A 224 19.83 8.07 17.37
CA GLY A 224 20.23 6.85 16.66
C GLY A 224 19.05 5.92 16.33
N VAL A 225 17.80 6.41 16.41
CA VAL A 225 16.63 5.60 16.06
C VAL A 225 16.52 5.41 14.54
N MET A 226 16.95 6.41 13.76
CA MET A 226 16.99 6.37 12.30
C MET A 226 18.26 7.01 11.76
N GLU A 227 18.79 6.52 10.64
CA GLU A 227 19.90 7.18 9.95
C GLU A 227 19.41 8.42 9.18
N ASP A 228 18.29 8.31 8.45
CA ASP A 228 17.71 9.41 7.67
C ASP A 228 16.19 9.24 7.40
N ALA A 229 15.62 10.13 6.59
CA ALA A 229 14.20 10.16 6.25
C ALA A 229 13.69 8.90 5.52
N THR A 230 14.55 8.11 4.90
CA THR A 230 14.16 6.85 4.23
C THR A 230 13.71 5.77 5.22
N GLU A 231 14.06 5.92 6.50
CA GLU A 231 13.65 5.02 7.58
C GLU A 231 12.31 5.40 8.25
N VAL A 232 11.66 6.48 7.81
CA VAL A 232 10.31 6.84 8.24
C VAL A 232 9.31 5.86 7.63
N ARG A 233 8.75 4.95 8.43
CA ARG A 233 7.87 3.87 7.96
C ARG A 233 6.40 4.18 8.21
N TRP A 234 6.01 5.45 8.15
CA TRP A 234 4.62 5.83 8.38
C TRP A 234 3.70 5.33 7.27
N ASP A 235 2.44 5.07 7.62
CA ASP A 235 1.38 4.64 6.72
C ASP A 235 1.13 5.68 5.60
N ILE A 236 1.36 6.96 5.91
CA ILE A 236 1.37 8.07 4.96
C ILE A 236 2.55 8.95 5.35
N ARG A 237 3.44 9.26 4.39
CA ARG A 237 4.66 10.02 4.67
C ARG A 237 5.02 10.99 3.56
N PRO A 238 5.79 12.05 3.85
CA PRO A 238 6.47 12.78 2.80
C PRO A 238 7.60 11.92 2.21
N ALA A 239 7.82 12.04 0.90
CA ALA A 239 8.99 11.50 0.21
C ALA A 239 9.82 12.67 -0.36
N PRO A 240 10.74 13.26 0.45
CA PRO A 240 11.42 14.50 0.08
C PRO A 240 12.23 14.40 -1.20
N ARG A 241 12.86 13.25 -1.45
CA ARG A 241 13.63 12.96 -2.66
C ARG A 241 12.81 13.12 -3.94
N TRP A 242 11.52 12.84 -3.87
CA TRP A 242 10.63 12.80 -5.03
C TRP A 242 9.65 13.97 -5.07
N GLY A 243 9.57 14.77 -4.00
CA GLY A 243 8.60 15.86 -3.94
C GLY A 243 7.16 15.36 -3.84
N THR A 244 6.94 14.20 -3.22
CA THR A 244 5.64 13.53 -3.19
C THR A 244 5.14 13.29 -1.77
N ILE A 245 3.83 13.12 -1.64
CA ILE A 245 3.23 12.38 -0.53
C ILE A 245 3.10 10.94 -0.97
N GLU A 246 3.49 10.02 -0.09
CA GLU A 246 3.45 8.60 -0.33
C GLU A 246 2.46 7.94 0.63
N VAL A 247 1.45 7.27 0.06
CA VAL A 247 0.48 6.46 0.81
C VAL A 247 0.91 5.00 0.75
N ARG A 248 1.22 4.40 1.91
CA ARG A 248 1.69 3.02 2.07
C ARG A 248 0.80 2.16 2.98
N ALA A 249 -0.31 2.73 3.44
CA ALA A 249 -1.26 2.10 4.35
C ALA A 249 -1.95 0.86 3.76
N CYS A 250 -1.99 0.76 2.43
CA CYS A 250 -2.77 -0.24 1.72
C CYS A 250 -2.09 -1.61 1.71
N ASP A 251 -2.89 -2.66 1.88
CA ASP A 251 -2.45 -4.02 1.57
C ASP A 251 -2.22 -4.20 0.06
N GLY A 252 -1.55 -5.30 -0.32
CA GLY A 252 -1.42 -5.71 -1.70
C GLY A 252 -2.78 -5.93 -2.38
N MET A 253 -2.97 -5.36 -3.56
CA MET A 253 -4.19 -5.55 -4.34
C MET A 253 -4.09 -6.85 -5.15
N SER A 254 -5.21 -7.52 -5.43
CA SER A 254 -5.18 -8.79 -6.18
C SER A 254 -5.19 -8.59 -7.70
N THR A 255 -5.57 -7.39 -8.17
CA THR A 255 -5.75 -7.12 -9.61
C THR A 255 -5.34 -5.70 -10.01
N LEU A 256 -4.94 -5.51 -11.28
CA LEU A 256 -4.60 -4.19 -11.85
C LEU A 256 -5.76 -3.19 -11.76
N PRO A 257 -7.03 -3.55 -12.05
CA PRO A 257 -8.16 -2.63 -11.89
C PRO A 257 -8.38 -2.16 -10.46
N GLU A 258 -8.11 -3.01 -9.47
CA GLU A 258 -8.21 -2.63 -8.05
C GLU A 258 -7.06 -1.72 -7.62
N LEU A 259 -5.82 -1.97 -8.06
CA LEU A 259 -4.69 -1.04 -7.91
C LEU A 259 -5.04 0.33 -8.50
N ALA A 260 -5.55 0.36 -9.73
CA ALA A 260 -5.93 1.58 -10.43
C ALA A 260 -7.00 2.37 -9.66
N ALA A 261 -7.99 1.68 -9.09
CA ALA A 261 -9.05 2.31 -8.32
C ALA A 261 -8.54 2.99 -7.06
N VAL A 262 -7.70 2.31 -6.29
CA VAL A 262 -7.12 2.88 -5.07
C VAL A 262 -6.15 4.02 -5.40
N ALA A 263 -5.33 3.87 -6.44
CA ALA A 263 -4.43 4.92 -6.91
C ALA A 263 -5.19 6.18 -7.37
N ALA A 264 -6.29 6.02 -8.11
CA ALA A 264 -7.14 7.13 -8.53
C ALA A 264 -7.79 7.85 -7.34
N LEU A 265 -8.25 7.11 -6.33
CA LEU A 265 -8.78 7.72 -5.13
C LEU A 265 -7.71 8.53 -4.38
N VAL A 266 -6.50 8.00 -4.23
CA VAL A 266 -5.39 8.72 -3.58
C VAL A 266 -5.00 9.98 -4.37
N GLN A 267 -4.81 9.88 -5.69
CA GLN A 267 -4.47 11.02 -6.55
C GLN A 267 -5.54 12.12 -6.43
N THR A 268 -6.82 11.72 -6.49
CA THR A 268 -7.93 12.66 -6.45
C THR A 268 -8.08 13.32 -5.08
N LEU A 269 -7.90 12.59 -3.97
CA LEU A 269 -7.94 13.16 -2.62
C LEU A 269 -6.81 14.17 -2.38
N VAL A 270 -5.58 13.85 -2.81
CA VAL A 270 -4.45 14.78 -2.69
C VAL A 270 -4.73 16.06 -3.47
N GLU A 271 -5.23 15.96 -4.70
CA GLU A 271 -5.58 17.13 -5.52
C GLU A 271 -6.74 17.92 -4.93
N TYR A 272 -7.77 17.25 -4.41
CA TYR A 272 -8.89 17.88 -3.71
C TYR A 272 -8.41 18.72 -2.53
N PHE A 273 -7.55 18.18 -1.67
CA PHE A 273 -6.99 18.92 -0.54
C PHE A 273 -6.06 20.04 -0.99
N SER A 274 -5.27 19.84 -2.05
CA SER A 274 -4.41 20.89 -2.61
C SER A 274 -5.23 22.10 -3.09
N ARG A 275 -6.34 21.88 -3.82
CA ARG A 275 -7.25 22.96 -4.27
C ARG A 275 -7.88 23.72 -3.12
N ARG A 276 -8.34 23.01 -2.08
CA ARG A 276 -8.91 23.64 -0.89
C ARG A 276 -7.91 24.56 -0.20
N ILE A 277 -6.63 24.15 -0.12
CA ILE A 277 -5.57 25.03 0.42
C ILE A 277 -5.40 26.28 -0.45
N ASP A 278 -5.39 26.14 -1.78
CA ASP A 278 -5.30 27.29 -2.70
C ASP A 278 -6.47 28.27 -2.54
N GLU A 279 -7.65 27.75 -2.23
CA GLU A 279 -8.86 28.53 -1.96
C GLU A 279 -8.90 29.11 -0.53
N GLY A 280 -7.90 28.81 0.31
CA GLY A 280 -7.86 29.24 1.72
C GLY A 280 -8.90 28.55 2.60
N LEU A 281 -9.43 27.39 2.17
CA LEU A 281 -10.39 26.60 2.92
C LEU A 281 -9.68 25.67 3.90
N PRO A 282 -10.22 25.48 5.12
CA PRO A 282 -9.67 24.51 6.06
C PRO A 282 -9.84 23.08 5.53
N LEU A 283 -8.89 22.22 5.91
CA LEU A 283 -8.97 20.78 5.72
C LEU A 283 -9.46 20.11 7.00
N GLU A 284 -10.29 19.08 6.84
CA GLU A 284 -10.82 18.32 7.97
C GLU A 284 -9.68 17.57 8.67
N THR A 285 -9.67 17.62 10.00
CA THR A 285 -8.75 16.84 10.83
C THR A 285 -9.48 16.36 12.07
N ILE A 286 -9.14 15.16 12.53
CA ILE A 286 -9.70 14.60 13.76
C ILE A 286 -8.59 14.31 14.76
N GLN A 287 -8.97 14.05 16.00
CA GLN A 287 -8.05 13.87 17.10
C GLN A 287 -7.19 12.61 16.89
N PRO A 288 -5.91 12.59 17.29
CA PRO A 288 -5.01 11.46 17.02
C PRO A 288 -5.50 10.11 17.57
N TRP A 289 -6.25 10.13 18.68
CA TRP A 289 -6.84 8.90 19.22
C TRP A 289 -8.00 8.37 18.37
N PHE A 290 -8.73 9.22 17.64
CA PHE A 290 -9.73 8.78 16.66
C PHE A 290 -9.06 8.22 15.40
N ILE A 291 -7.98 8.84 14.91
CA ILE A 291 -7.19 8.28 13.79
C ILE A 291 -6.70 6.87 14.15
N ARG A 292 -6.15 6.70 15.36
CA ARG A 292 -5.70 5.40 15.86
C ARG A 292 -6.81 4.36 15.96
N GLU A 293 -7.95 4.74 16.51
CA GLU A 293 -9.13 3.88 16.59
C GLU A 293 -9.62 3.48 15.19
N ASN A 294 -9.72 4.45 14.28
CA ASN A 294 -10.15 4.22 12.90
C ASN A 294 -9.24 3.24 12.16
N LYS A 295 -7.91 3.38 12.29
CA LYS A 295 -6.94 2.43 11.71
C LYS A 295 -7.21 1.01 12.20
N TRP A 296 -7.42 0.84 13.51
CA TRP A 296 -7.71 -0.48 14.08
C TRP A 296 -9.07 -1.04 13.60
N ARG A 297 -10.12 -0.21 13.55
CA ARG A 297 -11.44 -0.62 13.07
C ARG A 297 -11.41 -1.07 11.62
N ALA A 298 -10.74 -0.31 10.74
CA ALA A 298 -10.59 -0.70 9.35
C ALA A 298 -9.79 -2.00 9.22
N ALA A 299 -8.74 -2.20 10.04
CA ALA A 299 -7.94 -3.42 10.00
C ALA A 299 -8.78 -4.63 10.45
N ARG A 300 -9.65 -4.45 11.45
CA ARG A 300 -10.47 -5.51 12.03
C ARG A 300 -11.69 -5.86 11.18
N TYR A 301 -12.38 -4.86 10.65
CA TYR A 301 -13.71 -5.03 10.05
C TYR A 301 -13.73 -4.78 8.53
N GLY A 302 -12.65 -4.27 7.93
CA GLY A 302 -12.61 -3.98 6.49
C GLY A 302 -13.73 -3.03 6.08
N LEU A 303 -14.48 -3.38 5.04
CA LEU A 303 -15.58 -2.58 4.51
C LEU A 303 -16.81 -2.50 5.43
N ASP A 304 -16.89 -3.37 6.46
CA ASP A 304 -17.96 -3.33 7.47
C ASP A 304 -17.64 -2.34 8.61
N ALA A 305 -16.48 -1.68 8.57
CA ALA A 305 -16.07 -0.74 9.61
C ALA A 305 -17.00 0.48 9.69
N ARG A 306 -17.21 0.97 10.92
CA ARG A 306 -17.77 2.30 11.20
C ARG A 306 -16.65 3.24 11.63
N VAL A 307 -16.39 4.27 10.84
CA VAL A 307 -15.29 5.22 11.03
C VAL A 307 -15.79 6.53 11.61
N ILE A 308 -14.93 7.17 12.40
CA ILE A 308 -15.13 8.51 12.93
C ILE A 308 -14.68 9.52 11.86
N VAL A 309 -15.57 10.39 11.41
CA VAL A 309 -15.34 11.22 10.21
C VAL A 309 -15.10 12.71 10.50
N ASP A 310 -15.36 13.16 11.73
CA ASP A 310 -15.21 14.56 12.13
C ASP A 310 -14.71 14.72 13.57
N HIS A 311 -14.43 15.96 13.95
CA HIS A 311 -13.96 16.34 15.29
C HIS A 311 -14.97 16.02 16.41
N GLU A 312 -16.26 16.06 16.11
CA GLU A 312 -17.34 15.81 17.08
C GLU A 312 -17.54 14.31 17.38
N GLY A 313 -16.87 13.44 16.62
CA GLY A 313 -16.94 12.01 16.82
C GLY A 313 -18.08 11.33 16.07
N THR A 314 -18.62 11.97 15.02
CA THR A 314 -19.67 11.37 14.17
C THR A 314 -19.16 10.09 13.53
N GLN A 315 -19.95 9.03 13.62
CA GLN A 315 -19.60 7.71 13.08
C GLN A 315 -20.44 7.35 11.86
N ARG A 316 -19.77 7.00 10.76
CA ARG A 316 -20.39 6.58 9.49
C ARG A 316 -19.90 5.18 9.09
N PRO A 317 -20.71 4.34 8.44
CA PRO A 317 -20.21 3.17 7.71
C PRO A 317 -19.18 3.62 6.66
N VAL A 318 -18.03 2.94 6.60
CA VAL A 318 -16.93 3.33 5.71
C VAL A 318 -17.33 3.27 4.24
N ALA A 319 -18.17 2.31 3.85
CA ALA A 319 -18.68 2.17 2.49
C ALA A 319 -19.60 3.34 2.08
N GLU A 320 -20.48 3.80 2.98
CA GLU A 320 -21.35 4.94 2.71
C GLU A 320 -20.55 6.24 2.60
N HIS A 321 -19.59 6.46 3.50
CA HIS A 321 -18.76 7.65 3.46
C HIS A 321 -17.81 7.67 2.25
N LEU A 322 -17.33 6.50 1.81
CA LEU A 322 -16.63 6.36 0.53
C LEU A 322 -17.52 6.80 -0.63
N ALA A 323 -18.76 6.31 -0.73
CA ALA A 323 -19.67 6.68 -1.82
C ALA A 323 -19.89 8.20 -1.89
N GLU A 324 -20.15 8.85 -0.75
CA GLU A 324 -20.26 10.32 -0.67
C GLU A 324 -18.97 11.03 -1.10
N THR A 325 -17.82 10.49 -0.70
CA THR A 325 -16.51 11.03 -1.10
C THR A 325 -16.30 10.92 -2.61
N LEU A 326 -16.68 9.81 -3.23
CA LEU A 326 -16.57 9.61 -4.68
C LEU A 326 -17.40 10.64 -5.45
N GLU A 327 -18.63 10.92 -5.01
CA GLU A 327 -19.47 11.97 -5.58
C GLU A 327 -18.81 13.35 -5.44
N GLN A 328 -18.24 13.64 -4.26
CA GLN A 328 -17.59 14.92 -3.98
C GLN A 328 -16.38 15.20 -4.87
N VAL A 329 -15.64 14.15 -5.25
CA VAL A 329 -14.38 14.29 -5.99
C VAL A 329 -14.50 13.93 -7.48
N ALA A 330 -15.70 13.65 -7.97
CA ALA A 330 -15.96 13.19 -9.33
C ALA A 330 -15.43 14.14 -10.41
N ASP A 331 -15.65 15.46 -10.24
CA ASP A 331 -15.18 16.47 -11.21
C ASP A 331 -13.65 16.53 -11.27
N ILE A 332 -12.97 16.40 -10.12
CA ILE A 332 -11.51 16.36 -10.06
C ILE A 332 -11.00 15.11 -10.76
N ALA A 333 -11.63 13.96 -10.55
CA ALA A 333 -11.25 12.73 -11.22
C ALA A 333 -11.43 12.79 -12.75
N ALA A 334 -12.46 13.50 -13.23
CA ALA A 334 -12.66 13.76 -14.65
C ALA A 334 -11.54 14.64 -15.24
N GLU A 335 -11.15 15.70 -14.53
CA GLU A 335 -10.05 16.59 -14.94
C GLU A 335 -8.69 15.89 -14.93
N LEU A 336 -8.43 15.04 -13.93
CA LEU A 336 -7.24 14.18 -13.83
C LEU A 336 -7.28 12.99 -14.80
N LYS A 337 -8.37 12.81 -15.55
CA LYS A 337 -8.59 11.70 -16.49
C LYS A 337 -8.50 10.32 -15.83
N CYS A 338 -8.89 10.21 -14.56
CA CYS A 338 -8.89 8.97 -13.79
C CYS A 338 -10.30 8.53 -13.34
N ALA A 339 -11.37 9.15 -13.86
CA ALA A 339 -12.75 8.82 -13.51
C ALA A 339 -13.11 7.33 -13.78
N ARG A 340 -12.55 6.72 -14.84
CA ARG A 340 -12.78 5.30 -15.15
C ARG A 340 -12.16 4.38 -14.10
N GLU A 341 -10.95 4.72 -13.67
CA GLU A 341 -10.21 4.01 -12.64
C GLU A 341 -10.90 4.19 -11.29
N LEU A 342 -11.29 5.43 -10.95
CA LEU A 342 -12.00 5.77 -9.72
C LEU A 342 -13.34 5.02 -9.57
N ALA A 343 -14.09 4.84 -10.66
CA ALA A 343 -15.31 4.02 -10.67
C ALA A 343 -15.05 2.55 -10.28
N GLY A 344 -13.78 2.09 -10.31
CA GLY A 344 -13.38 0.81 -9.75
C GLY A 344 -13.61 0.69 -8.24
N VAL A 345 -13.64 1.80 -7.49
CA VAL A 345 -13.97 1.79 -6.06
C VAL A 345 -15.38 1.29 -5.83
N GLU A 346 -16.36 1.74 -6.62
CA GLU A 346 -17.74 1.26 -6.54
C GLU A 346 -17.84 -0.24 -6.83
N ARG A 347 -17.02 -0.76 -7.75
CA ARG A 347 -16.95 -2.20 -8.02
C ARG A 347 -16.42 -2.97 -6.82
N ILE A 348 -15.38 -2.47 -6.13
CA ILE A 348 -14.88 -3.08 -4.89
C ILE A 348 -15.96 -3.07 -3.82
N LEU A 349 -16.70 -1.97 -3.65
CA LEU A 349 -17.81 -1.89 -2.70
C LEU A 349 -18.93 -2.88 -3.02
N ALA A 350 -19.25 -3.08 -4.30
CA ALA A 350 -20.30 -4.00 -4.73
C ALA A 350 -19.92 -5.48 -4.68
N GLN A 351 -18.65 -5.81 -4.95
CA GLN A 351 -18.15 -7.18 -5.02
C GLN A 351 -17.50 -7.67 -3.71
N GLY A 352 -17.14 -6.73 -2.84
CA GLY A 352 -16.31 -6.97 -1.66
C GLY A 352 -14.82 -6.87 -1.97
N ALA A 353 -14.05 -6.34 -1.01
CA ALA A 353 -12.59 -6.34 -1.05
C ALA A 353 -12.02 -7.76 -0.97
N SER A 354 -10.74 -7.91 -1.34
CA SER A 354 -10.06 -9.21 -1.47
C SER A 354 -10.17 -10.07 -0.21
N TYR A 355 -10.08 -9.50 1.00
CA TYR A 355 -10.24 -10.28 2.24
C TYR A 355 -11.58 -11.04 2.30
N SER A 356 -12.68 -10.42 1.84
CA SER A 356 -14.01 -11.02 1.88
C SER A 356 -14.11 -12.18 0.87
N ARG A 357 -13.51 -12.01 -0.31
CA ARG A 357 -13.45 -13.05 -1.35
C ARG A 357 -12.59 -14.23 -0.88
N GLN A 358 -11.43 -13.97 -0.29
CA GLN A 358 -10.58 -15.00 0.31
C GLN A 358 -11.29 -15.81 1.40
N LEU A 359 -12.03 -15.15 2.30
CA LEU A 359 -12.83 -15.83 3.31
C LEU A 359 -13.92 -16.70 2.70
N THR A 360 -14.62 -16.20 1.66
CA THR A 360 -15.65 -16.95 0.94
C THR A 360 -15.08 -18.20 0.29
N VAL A 361 -13.90 -18.10 -0.34
CA VAL A 361 -13.18 -19.23 -0.94
C VAL A 361 -12.78 -20.26 0.11
N ALA A 362 -12.20 -19.81 1.22
CA ALA A 362 -11.81 -20.71 2.31
C ALA A 362 -13.02 -21.44 2.90
N ASP A 363 -14.12 -20.73 3.16
CA ASP A 363 -15.34 -21.32 3.72
C ASP A 363 -15.97 -22.34 2.73
N ALA A 364 -15.89 -22.10 1.42
CA ALA A 364 -16.36 -23.03 0.38
C ALA A 364 -15.44 -24.25 0.19
N ALA A 365 -14.16 -24.14 0.56
CA ALA A 365 -13.16 -25.21 0.46
C ALA A 365 -12.91 -25.90 1.81
N ASP A 366 -13.87 -25.86 2.75
CA ASP A 366 -13.77 -26.45 4.09
C ASP A 366 -12.49 -26.05 4.86
N GLY A 367 -12.00 -24.83 4.63
CA GLY A 367 -10.81 -24.27 5.25
C GLY A 367 -9.49 -24.55 4.52
N ASP A 368 -9.50 -25.13 3.33
CA ASP A 368 -8.28 -25.33 2.54
C ASP A 368 -7.73 -23.99 2.00
N LEU A 369 -6.66 -23.50 2.64
CA LEU A 369 -6.00 -22.24 2.28
C LEU A 369 -5.21 -22.32 0.97
N ARG A 370 -4.95 -23.53 0.45
CA ARG A 370 -4.37 -23.70 -0.89
C ARG A 370 -5.34 -23.16 -1.94
N GLU A 371 -6.63 -23.42 -1.81
CA GLU A 371 -7.63 -22.91 -2.77
C GLU A 371 -7.74 -21.38 -2.73
N VAL A 372 -7.50 -20.76 -1.57
CA VAL A 372 -7.38 -19.30 -1.44
C VAL A 372 -6.21 -18.76 -2.26
N VAL A 373 -5.04 -19.40 -2.20
CA VAL A 373 -3.88 -19.01 -3.02
C VAL A 373 -4.14 -19.22 -4.50
N MET A 374 -4.72 -20.37 -4.87
CA MET A 374 -5.08 -20.64 -6.28
C MET A 374 -6.11 -19.62 -6.79
N HIS A 375 -7.03 -19.18 -5.94
CA HIS A 375 -7.95 -18.08 -6.26
C HIS A 375 -7.20 -16.77 -6.50
N LEU A 376 -6.27 -16.37 -5.61
CA LEU A 376 -5.47 -15.16 -5.78
C LEU A 376 -4.62 -15.17 -7.07
N ILE A 377 -4.03 -16.32 -7.41
CA ILE A 377 -3.29 -16.50 -8.69
C ILE A 377 -4.23 -16.29 -9.89
N ARG A 378 -5.44 -16.87 -9.85
CA ARG A 378 -6.45 -16.70 -10.91
C ARG A 378 -6.90 -15.25 -11.03
N GLU A 379 -7.20 -14.59 -9.90
CA GLU A 379 -7.56 -13.16 -9.89
C GLU A 379 -6.44 -12.31 -10.49
N PHE A 380 -5.19 -12.58 -10.15
CA PHE A 380 -4.05 -11.84 -10.69
C PHE A 380 -3.87 -12.06 -12.19
N ARG A 381 -4.16 -13.26 -12.72
CA ARG A 381 -4.11 -13.53 -14.17
C ARG A 381 -5.27 -12.90 -14.96
N GLN A 382 -6.49 -12.96 -14.44
CA GLN A 382 -7.71 -12.76 -15.24
C GLN A 382 -8.61 -11.61 -14.75
N GLY A 383 -8.33 -11.04 -13.58
CA GLY A 383 -9.27 -10.18 -12.86
C GLY A 383 -10.25 -10.99 -11.99
N PRO A 384 -11.16 -10.34 -11.25
CA PRO A 384 -11.99 -11.01 -10.25
C PRO A 384 -12.99 -11.97 -10.89
N SER A 385 -12.93 -13.26 -10.54
CA SER A 385 -13.92 -14.27 -10.98
C SER A 385 -14.39 -15.21 -9.84
N LEU A 386 -14.70 -14.64 -8.67
CA LEU A 386 -15.26 -15.39 -7.52
C LEU A 386 -16.41 -16.36 -7.91
N ARG A 387 -17.26 -15.97 -8.86
CA ARG A 387 -18.37 -16.81 -9.35
C ARG A 387 -17.92 -18.10 -10.04
N GLU A 388 -16.84 -18.06 -10.80
CA GLU A 388 -16.34 -19.23 -11.53
C GLU A 388 -15.69 -20.23 -10.60
N HIS A 389 -15.00 -19.74 -9.56
CA HIS A 389 -14.40 -20.60 -8.54
C HIS A 389 -15.45 -21.34 -7.71
N LEU A 390 -16.48 -20.64 -7.21
CA LEU A 390 -17.55 -21.27 -6.43
C LEU A 390 -18.36 -22.28 -7.26
N ALA A 391 -18.59 -22.01 -8.55
CA ALA A 391 -19.32 -22.93 -9.42
C ALA A 391 -18.59 -24.26 -9.69
N LEU A 392 -17.26 -24.32 -9.48
CA LEU A 392 -16.47 -25.56 -9.61
C LEU A 392 -16.44 -26.40 -8.33
N ALA A 393 -16.74 -25.80 -7.17
CA ALA A 393 -16.79 -26.51 -5.88
C ALA A 393 -18.12 -27.24 -5.63
N ASP A 394 -19.20 -26.80 -6.31
CA ASP A 394 -20.55 -27.38 -6.22
C ASP A 394 -20.79 -28.54 -7.23
N GLY A 395 -19.75 -29.02 -7.93
CA GLY A 395 -19.82 -30.12 -8.91
C GLY A 395 -18.86 -31.25 -8.60
#